data_AF-A0A2Z3ULQ1-F1
#
_entry.id   AF-A0A2Z3ULQ1-F1
#
_cell.length_a   1.000
_cell.length_b   1.000
_cell.length_c   1.000
_cell.angle_alpha   90.00
_cell.angle_beta   90.00
_cell.angle_gamma   90.00
#
_symmetry.space_group_name_H-M   'P 1'
#
loop_
_entity.id
_entity.type
_entity.pdbx_description
1 polymer ?
#
loop_
_entity_poly.entity_id
_entity_poly.type
_entity_poly.pdbx_seq_one_letter_code
_entity_poly.pdbx_strand_id
1 'polypeptide(L)'
;MDRDSIGKLFQAAVGGDAAAWKALVEGLSPLVWSVVRAHGLTEADGQEVYQTTWFRFAQHLRRIREPEKAGSWLASTARHECLKVIKAARRLAPTDDPEVLDRAGDDRTPEQSVIDSEEAAAEAERVRQVWRAFQELGENCRRLLRVLMASPPPSYQEVSAALGIAVGSIGPIRQRCLRRLRTHLAEQGIR
;
A
#
# COMPACT_ATOMS: atom_id res chain seq x y z
N MET A 1 -1.64 -10.31 8.48
CA MET A 1 -0.74 -10.39 9.65
C MET A 1 -1.25 -9.39 10.68
N ASP A 2 -1.37 -9.78 11.95
CA ASP A 2 -1.78 -8.84 13.00
C ASP A 2 -0.59 -8.02 13.52
N ARG A 3 -0.89 -6.98 14.31
CA ARG A 3 0.07 -5.97 14.77
C ARG A 3 1.11 -6.54 15.75
N ASP A 4 0.73 -7.51 16.57
CA ASP A 4 1.62 -8.16 17.55
C ASP A 4 2.62 -9.11 16.87
N SER A 5 2.16 -9.84 15.84
CA SER A 5 3.00 -10.69 15.00
C SER A 5 4.03 -9.87 14.21
N ILE A 6 3.67 -8.70 13.70
CA ILE A 6 4.59 -7.77 13.02
C ILE A 6 5.70 -7.32 13.98
N GLY A 7 5.36 -6.93 15.20
CA GLY A 7 6.34 -6.45 16.18
C GLY A 7 7.39 -7.51 16.55
N LYS A 8 6.96 -8.78 16.73
CA LYS A 8 7.88 -9.89 17.02
C LYS A 8 8.82 -10.20 15.86
N LEU A 9 8.30 -10.30 14.64
CA LEU A 9 9.11 -10.53 13.44
C LEU A 9 10.09 -9.38 13.19
N PHE A 10 9.66 -8.15 13.43
CA PHE A 10 10.49 -6.96 13.32
C PHE A 10 11.68 -7.02 14.28
N GLN A 11 11.46 -7.33 15.55
CA GLN A 11 12.53 -7.42 16.55
C GLN A 11 13.54 -8.52 16.22
N ALA A 12 13.06 -9.69 15.78
CA ALA A 12 13.95 -10.77 15.34
C ALA A 12 14.76 -10.37 14.09
N ALA A 13 14.14 -9.68 13.12
CA ALA A 13 14.84 -9.17 11.94
C ALA A 13 15.90 -8.10 12.28
N VAL A 14 15.63 -7.21 13.25
CA VAL A 14 16.63 -6.27 13.78
C VAL A 14 17.83 -7.01 14.38
N GLY A 15 17.58 -8.14 15.04
CA GLY A 15 18.57 -9.06 15.57
C GLY A 15 19.36 -9.87 14.52
N GLY A 16 19.04 -9.72 13.22
CA GLY A 16 19.71 -10.41 12.12
C GLY A 16 19.10 -11.73 11.71
N ASP A 17 17.90 -12.08 12.19
CA ASP A 17 17.20 -13.29 11.78
C ASP A 17 16.66 -13.15 10.35
N ALA A 18 17.27 -13.87 9.42
CA ALA A 18 16.90 -13.88 8.01
C ALA A 18 15.51 -14.49 7.75
N ALA A 19 15.08 -15.47 8.55
CA ALA A 19 13.75 -16.07 8.42
C ALA A 19 12.67 -15.09 8.88
N ALA A 20 12.92 -14.36 9.97
CA ALA A 20 12.04 -13.30 10.44
C ALA A 20 11.95 -12.14 9.42
N TRP A 21 13.08 -11.74 8.82
CA TRP A 21 13.10 -10.76 7.73
C TRP A 21 12.25 -11.22 6.54
N LYS A 22 12.45 -12.46 6.08
CA LYS A 22 11.67 -13.04 4.99
C LYS A 22 10.17 -13.03 5.29
N ALA A 23 9.77 -13.48 6.48
CA ALA A 23 8.36 -13.49 6.89
C ALA A 23 7.77 -12.06 6.97
N LEU A 24 8.56 -11.08 7.40
CA LEU A 24 8.16 -9.67 7.42
C LEU A 24 7.96 -9.13 6.01
N VAL A 25 8.88 -9.44 5.09
CA VAL A 25 8.78 -9.07 3.66
C VAL A 25 7.53 -9.70 3.05
N GLU A 26 7.33 -11.00 3.19
CA GLU A 26 6.16 -11.70 2.65
C GLU A 26 4.85 -11.16 3.23
N GLY A 27 4.81 -10.89 4.54
CA GLY A 27 3.62 -10.40 5.23
C GLY A 27 3.20 -8.97 4.88
N LEU A 28 4.16 -8.08 4.62
CA LEU A 28 3.90 -6.66 4.36
C LEU A 28 4.05 -6.28 2.88
N SER A 29 4.54 -7.17 2.02
CA SER A 29 4.59 -6.95 0.57
C SER A 29 3.23 -6.58 -0.04
N PRO A 30 2.10 -7.23 0.32
CA PRO A 30 0.80 -6.83 -0.19
C PRO A 30 0.42 -5.38 0.13
N LEU A 31 0.85 -4.86 1.29
CA LEU A 31 0.65 -3.46 1.67
C LEU A 31 1.43 -2.52 0.76
N VAL A 32 2.73 -2.75 0.59
CA VAL A 32 3.58 -1.93 -0.29
C VAL A 32 3.02 -1.91 -1.71
N TRP A 33 2.68 -3.08 -2.25
CA TRP A 33 2.07 -3.21 -3.57
C TRP A 33 0.70 -2.53 -3.69
N SER A 34 -0.10 -2.52 -2.62
CA SER A 34 -1.38 -1.79 -2.63
C SER A 34 -1.18 -0.28 -2.80
N VAL A 35 -0.15 0.28 -2.15
CA VAL A 35 0.20 1.70 -2.27
C VAL A 35 0.72 2.01 -3.66
N VAL A 36 1.64 1.19 -4.19
CA VAL A 36 2.21 1.36 -5.54
C VAL A 36 1.10 1.36 -6.60
N ARG A 37 0.19 0.39 -6.53
CA ARG A 37 -0.93 0.28 -7.50
C ARG A 37 -1.89 1.47 -7.42
N ALA A 38 -2.09 2.06 -6.24
CA ALA A 38 -2.95 3.23 -6.10
C ALA A 38 -2.43 4.46 -6.86
N HIS A 39 -1.13 4.50 -7.20
CA HIS A 39 -0.49 5.60 -7.91
C HIS A 39 -0.40 5.38 -9.43
N GLY A 40 -0.87 4.24 -9.95
CA GLY A 40 -0.99 4.00 -11.40
C GLY A 40 0.33 4.02 -12.17
N LEU A 41 1.45 3.66 -11.52
CA LEU A 41 2.77 3.58 -12.14
C LEU A 41 2.84 2.49 -13.21
N THR A 42 3.81 2.59 -14.11
CA THR A 42 4.15 1.46 -15.00
C THR A 42 4.65 0.27 -14.17
N GLU A 43 4.64 -0.93 -14.75
CA GLU A 43 5.15 -2.12 -14.05
C GLU A 43 6.62 -1.94 -13.64
N ALA A 44 7.45 -1.41 -14.54
CA ALA A 44 8.88 -1.19 -14.26
C ALA A 44 9.09 -0.19 -13.11
N ASP A 45 8.42 0.96 -13.17
CA ASP A 45 8.47 1.99 -12.12
C ASP A 45 7.94 1.45 -10.78
N GLY A 46 6.87 0.66 -10.82
CA GLY A 46 6.28 0.04 -9.64
C GLY A 46 7.24 -0.95 -8.96
N GLN A 47 7.95 -1.76 -9.74
CA GLN A 47 9.00 -2.66 -9.24
C GLN A 47 10.16 -1.88 -8.61
N GLU A 48 10.61 -0.80 -9.24
CA GLU A 48 11.67 0.05 -8.69
C GLU A 48 11.27 0.68 -7.36
N VAL A 49 10.05 1.22 -7.27
CA VAL A 49 9.50 1.75 -6.02
C VAL A 49 9.41 0.67 -4.94
N TYR A 50 8.92 -0.53 -5.28
CA TYR A 50 8.84 -1.65 -4.36
C TYR A 50 10.23 -2.00 -3.80
N GLN A 51 11.22 -2.19 -4.67
CA GLN A 51 12.59 -2.52 -4.28
C GLN A 51 13.21 -1.41 -3.42
N THR A 52 13.07 -0.15 -3.84
CA THR A 52 13.60 1.01 -3.12
C THR A 52 12.98 1.15 -1.73
N THR A 53 11.67 0.88 -1.61
CA THR A 53 10.97 0.91 -0.33
C THR A 53 11.54 -0.13 0.64
N TRP A 54 11.72 -1.37 0.18
CA TRP A 54 12.31 -2.44 0.99
C TRP A 54 13.77 -2.19 1.33
N PHE A 55 14.54 -1.63 0.40
CA PHE A 55 15.92 -1.23 0.63
C PHE A 55 16.02 -0.16 1.72
N ARG A 56 15.24 0.92 1.61
CA ARG A 56 15.18 1.96 2.64
C ARG A 56 14.72 1.39 3.99
N PHE A 57 13.74 0.49 3.97
CA PHE A 57 13.28 -0.17 5.20
C PHE A 57 14.41 -0.95 5.89
N ALA A 58 15.19 -1.72 5.13
CA ALA A 58 16.36 -2.43 5.65
C ALA A 58 17.42 -1.46 6.23
N GLN A 59 17.70 -0.35 5.55
CA GLN A 59 18.65 0.66 6.01
C GLN A 59 18.23 1.34 7.32
N HIS A 60 16.93 1.56 7.49
CA HIS A 60 16.35 2.23 8.66
C HIS A 60 15.86 1.25 9.74
N LEU A 61 15.97 -0.06 9.51
CA LEU A 61 15.39 -1.09 10.36
C LEU A 61 15.77 -0.93 11.84
N ARG A 62 17.05 -0.66 12.12
CA ARG A 62 17.55 -0.44 13.49
C ARG A 62 17.17 0.90 14.12
N ARG A 63 16.69 1.86 13.32
CA ARG A 63 16.33 3.22 13.75
C ARG A 63 14.84 3.35 14.08
N ILE A 64 13.99 2.44 13.59
CA ILE A 64 12.56 2.43 13.88
C ILE A 64 12.37 1.95 15.32
N ARG A 65 11.86 2.84 16.18
CA ARG A 65 11.70 2.63 17.63
C ARG A 65 10.41 1.91 18.01
N GLU A 66 9.42 1.93 17.12
CA GLU A 66 8.08 1.36 17.32
C GLU A 66 7.84 0.26 16.26
N PRO A 67 8.21 -1.00 16.57
CA PRO A 67 8.11 -2.16 15.64
C PRO A 67 6.72 -2.32 15.02
N GLU A 68 5.69 -2.03 15.79
CA GLU A 68 4.29 -2.13 15.39
C GLU A 68 3.86 -1.06 14.38
N LYS A 69 4.70 -0.04 14.14
CA LYS A 69 4.54 0.98 13.09
C LYS A 69 5.28 0.63 11.80
N ALA A 70 5.94 -0.53 11.70
CA ALA A 70 6.67 -0.96 10.50
C ALA A 70 5.81 -0.91 9.23
N GLY A 71 4.56 -1.38 9.31
CA GLY A 71 3.62 -1.30 8.19
C GLY A 71 3.31 0.14 7.77
N SER A 72 3.05 1.02 8.73
CA SER A 72 2.81 2.45 8.45
C SER A 72 4.03 3.12 7.83
N TRP A 73 5.23 2.83 8.34
CA TRP A 73 6.48 3.34 7.79
C TRP A 73 6.70 2.91 6.34
N LEU A 74 6.44 1.63 6.03
CA LEU A 74 6.53 1.09 4.67
C LEU A 74 5.53 1.76 3.73
N ALA A 75 4.28 1.95 4.17
CA ALA A 75 3.25 2.61 3.38
C ALA A 75 3.62 4.07 3.05
N SER A 76 4.08 4.83 4.05
CA SER A 76 4.55 6.22 3.85
C SER A 76 5.76 6.28 2.94
N THR A 77 6.72 5.38 3.09
CA THR A 77 7.91 5.33 2.23
C THR A 77 7.55 5.00 0.79
N ALA A 78 6.71 3.98 0.57
CA ALA A 78 6.25 3.60 -0.77
C ALA A 78 5.52 4.76 -1.48
N ARG A 79 4.65 5.48 -0.76
CA ARG A 79 3.98 6.68 -1.27
C ARG A 79 4.98 7.75 -1.71
N HIS A 80 5.96 8.06 -0.87
CA HIS A 80 6.98 9.06 -1.20
C HIS A 80 7.76 8.69 -2.46
N GLU A 81 8.17 7.42 -2.58
CA GLU A 81 8.89 6.97 -3.77
C GLU A 81 7.99 6.99 -5.02
N CYS A 82 6.70 6.63 -4.91
CA CYS A 82 5.74 6.79 -6.02
C CYS A 82 5.63 8.25 -6.48
N LEU A 83 5.51 9.19 -5.54
CA LEU A 83 5.40 10.63 -5.86
C LEU A 83 6.67 11.17 -6.49
N LYS A 84 7.85 10.68 -6.08
CA LYS A 84 9.14 11.02 -6.71
C LYS A 84 9.18 10.58 -8.17
N VAL A 85 8.79 9.34 -8.45
CA VAL A 85 8.74 8.81 -9.82
C VAL A 85 7.76 9.60 -10.69
N ILE A 86 6.55 9.87 -10.19
CA ILE A 86 5.55 10.68 -10.92
C ILE A 86 6.09 12.08 -11.20
N LYS A 87 6.73 12.71 -10.21
CA LYS A 87 7.32 14.04 -10.37
C LYS A 87 8.43 14.00 -11.42
N ALA A 88 9.34 13.03 -11.36
CA ALA A 88 10.42 12.85 -12.33
C ALA A 88 9.89 12.62 -13.76
N ALA A 89 8.88 11.77 -13.93
CA ALA A 89 8.22 11.55 -15.22
C ALA A 89 7.59 12.83 -15.79
N ARG A 90 7.02 13.70 -14.94
CA ARG A 90 6.55 15.03 -15.36
C ARG A 90 7.68 15.97 -15.81
N ARG A 91 8.89 15.85 -15.24
CA ARG A 91 10.07 16.65 -15.66
C ARG A 91 10.61 16.21 -17.02
N LEU A 92 10.44 14.93 -17.35
CA LEU A 92 10.88 14.33 -18.61
C LEU A 92 9.90 14.58 -19.75
N ALA A 93 8.68 15.05 -19.46
CA ALA A 93 7.81 15.65 -20.47
C ALA A 93 8.39 17.02 -20.87
N PRO A 94 8.54 17.33 -22.17
CA PRO A 94 8.99 18.64 -22.61
C PRO A 94 8.10 19.73 -21.99
N THR A 95 8.70 20.58 -21.16
CA THR A 95 8.03 21.70 -20.50
C THR A 95 9.00 22.89 -20.47
N ASP A 96 8.50 24.09 -20.75
CA ASP A 96 9.29 25.34 -20.76
C ASP A 96 9.49 25.91 -19.35
N ASP A 97 9.30 25.12 -18.29
CA ASP A 97 9.28 25.60 -16.90
C ASP A 97 10.65 25.39 -16.20
N PRO A 98 11.42 26.47 -15.92
CA PRO A 98 12.78 26.38 -15.38
C PRO A 98 12.86 25.99 -13.90
N GLU A 99 11.74 25.96 -13.15
CA GLU A 99 11.75 25.60 -11.71
C GLU A 99 11.93 24.09 -11.44
N VAL A 100 11.99 23.30 -12.50
CA VAL A 100 11.93 21.83 -12.43
C VAL A 100 13.28 21.19 -12.08
N LEU A 101 14.40 21.89 -12.23
CA LEU A 101 15.75 21.29 -12.21
C LEU A 101 16.45 21.18 -10.84
N ASP A 102 15.96 21.79 -9.75
CA ASP A 102 16.77 21.99 -8.54
C ASP A 102 16.31 21.25 -7.26
N ARG A 103 16.14 19.93 -7.30
CA ARG A 103 16.04 19.14 -6.05
C ARG A 103 16.69 17.77 -6.19
N ALA A 104 17.97 17.69 -5.82
CA ALA A 104 18.71 16.46 -5.56
C ALA A 104 19.17 16.48 -4.10
N GLY A 105 18.82 15.46 -3.32
CA GLY A 105 19.18 15.33 -1.90
C GLY A 105 17.97 15.34 -0.97
N ASP A 106 18.03 14.55 0.10
CA ASP A 106 17.02 14.50 1.15
C ASP A 106 17.09 15.77 2.03
N ASP A 107 16.62 16.90 1.50
CA ASP A 107 16.54 18.20 2.18
C ASP A 107 15.17 18.42 2.85
N ARG A 108 14.76 17.47 3.70
CA ARG A 108 13.52 17.64 4.47
C ARG A 108 13.77 18.56 5.65
N THR A 109 13.11 19.70 5.71
CA THR A 109 13.12 20.57 6.89
C THR A 109 12.30 19.93 8.03
N PRO A 110 12.52 20.31 9.30
CA PRO A 110 11.72 19.81 10.44
C PRO A 110 10.21 19.99 10.24
N GLU A 111 9.78 21.09 9.62
CA GLU A 111 8.39 21.38 9.28
C GLU A 111 7.85 20.38 8.24
N GLN A 112 8.67 20.04 7.24
CA GLN A 112 8.33 19.03 6.24
C GLN A 112 8.19 17.64 6.88
N SER A 113 9.00 17.32 7.89
CA SER A 113 8.92 16.05 8.63
C SER A 113 7.66 15.93 9.51
N VAL A 114 7.17 17.05 10.06
CA VAL A 114 5.92 17.10 10.84
C VAL A 114 4.72 16.96 9.91
N ILE A 115 4.72 17.66 8.77
CA ILE A 115 3.66 17.52 7.74
C ILE A 115 3.61 16.08 7.24
N ASP A 116 4.76 15.46 6.94
CA ASP A 116 4.81 14.05 6.52
C ASP A 116 4.29 13.09 7.59
N SER A 117 4.49 13.41 8.87
CA SER A 117 3.98 12.64 10.02
C SER A 117 2.47 12.79 10.20
N GLU A 118 1.94 14.00 10.04
CA GLU A 118 0.50 14.28 10.09
C GLU A 118 -0.23 13.67 8.89
N GLU A 119 0.33 13.77 7.70
CA GLU A 119 -0.15 13.10 6.50
C GLU A 119 -0.13 11.56 6.67
N ALA A 120 0.96 11.01 7.23
CA ALA A 120 1.05 9.58 7.52
C ALA A 120 0.01 9.13 8.57
N ALA A 121 -0.28 9.95 9.58
CA ALA A 121 -1.29 9.68 10.59
C ALA A 121 -2.71 9.74 10.01
N ALA A 122 -2.99 10.76 9.18
CA ALA A 122 -4.26 10.90 8.46
C ALA A 122 -4.47 9.74 7.48
N GLU A 123 -3.42 9.29 6.80
CA GLU A 123 -3.49 8.15 5.88
C GLU A 123 -3.68 6.83 6.64
N ALA A 124 -2.99 6.64 7.76
CA ALA A 124 -3.22 5.46 8.61
C ALA A 124 -4.67 5.42 9.13
N GLU A 125 -5.27 6.58 9.42
CA GLU A 125 -6.68 6.66 9.79
C GLU A 125 -7.60 6.34 8.61
N ARG A 126 -7.33 6.86 7.41
CA ARG A 126 -8.06 6.51 6.19
C ARG A 126 -7.99 5.01 5.90
N VAL A 127 -6.82 4.40 6.00
CA VAL A 127 -6.65 2.94 5.84
C VAL A 127 -7.48 2.19 6.88
N ARG A 128 -7.45 2.60 8.16
CA ARG A 128 -8.28 1.98 9.21
C ARG A 128 -9.78 2.10 8.93
N GLN A 129 -10.22 3.24 8.41
CA GLN A 129 -11.62 3.48 8.06
C GLN A 129 -12.03 2.63 6.84
N VAL A 130 -11.20 2.57 5.79
CA VAL A 130 -11.43 1.68 4.64
C VAL A 130 -11.52 0.22 5.07
N TRP A 131 -10.64 -0.23 5.96
CA TRP A 131 -10.70 -1.57 6.52
C TRP A 131 -11.97 -1.82 7.34
N ARG A 132 -12.40 -0.85 8.16
CA ARG A 132 -13.68 -0.94 8.89
C ARG A 132 -14.85 -1.08 7.92
N ALA A 133 -14.97 -0.19 6.94
CA ALA A 133 -16.01 -0.26 5.92
C ALA A 133 -15.98 -1.59 5.13
N PHE A 134 -14.79 -2.13 4.86
CA PHE A 134 -14.65 -3.43 4.22
C PHE A 134 -15.14 -4.58 5.12
N GLN A 135 -14.91 -4.51 6.43
CA GLN A 135 -15.38 -5.52 7.37
C GLN A 135 -16.89 -5.48 7.60
N GLU A 136 -17.55 -4.35 7.39
CA GLU A 136 -19.02 -4.26 7.39
C GLU A 136 -19.68 -4.93 6.18
N LEU A 137 -18.91 -5.25 5.14
CA LEU A 137 -19.44 -6.03 4.01
C LEU A 137 -19.77 -7.46 4.42
N GLY A 138 -20.86 -7.99 3.87
CA GLY A 138 -21.18 -9.42 3.97
C GLY A 138 -20.05 -10.30 3.43
N GLU A 139 -19.90 -11.49 4.01
CA GLU A 139 -18.76 -12.39 3.77
C GLU A 139 -18.49 -12.67 2.28
N ASN A 140 -19.54 -12.92 1.49
CA ASN A 140 -19.43 -13.18 0.05
C ASN A 140 -18.81 -12.00 -0.72
N CYS A 141 -19.15 -10.76 -0.34
CA CYS A 141 -18.55 -9.57 -0.95
C CYS A 141 -17.07 -9.43 -0.55
N ARG A 142 -16.73 -9.67 0.72
CA ARG A 142 -15.33 -9.63 1.17
C ARG A 142 -14.48 -10.67 0.45
N ARG A 143 -14.98 -11.90 0.31
CA ARG A 143 -14.28 -12.99 -0.40
C ARG A 143 -14.05 -12.64 -1.86
N LEU A 144 -15.10 -12.20 -2.58
CA LEU A 144 -14.97 -11.83 -3.98
C LEU A 144 -13.96 -10.69 -4.20
N LEU A 145 -14.08 -9.60 -3.44
CA LEU A 145 -13.19 -8.45 -3.60
C LEU A 145 -11.74 -8.78 -3.24
N ARG A 146 -11.48 -9.63 -2.22
CA ARG A 146 -10.12 -10.09 -1.90
C ARG A 146 -9.49 -10.87 -3.05
N VAL A 147 -10.21 -11.83 -3.62
CA VAL A 147 -9.69 -12.65 -4.74
C VAL A 147 -9.40 -11.76 -5.94
N LEU A 148 -10.30 -10.84 -6.28
CA LEU A 148 -10.10 -9.90 -7.39
C LEU A 148 -8.92 -8.93 -7.20
N MET A 149 -8.45 -8.74 -5.97
CA MET A 149 -7.31 -7.88 -5.64
C MET A 149 -5.98 -8.64 -5.54
N ALA A 150 -5.95 -9.94 -5.87
CA ALA A 150 -4.71 -10.70 -5.90
C ALA A 150 -3.73 -10.17 -6.97
N SER A 151 -2.44 -10.43 -6.76
CA SER A 151 -1.36 -10.05 -7.68
C SER A 151 -0.50 -11.30 -7.94
N PRO A 152 -0.37 -11.77 -9.18
CA PRO A 152 -0.99 -11.22 -10.40
C PRO A 152 -2.53 -11.26 -10.35
N PRO A 153 -3.22 -10.38 -11.10
CA PRO A 153 -4.68 -10.37 -11.13
C PRO A 153 -5.21 -11.68 -11.71
N PRO A 154 -6.17 -12.35 -11.04
CA PRO A 154 -6.67 -13.63 -11.50
C PRO A 154 -7.59 -13.44 -12.71
N SER A 155 -7.58 -14.42 -13.60
CA SER A 155 -8.61 -14.57 -14.63
C SER A 155 -9.98 -14.82 -14.00
N TYR A 156 -11.05 -14.49 -14.73
CA TYR A 156 -12.41 -14.76 -14.24
C TYR A 156 -12.70 -16.26 -14.08
N GLN A 157 -11.97 -17.12 -14.79
CA GLN A 157 -12.04 -18.57 -14.61
C GLN A 157 -11.47 -19.00 -13.25
N GLU A 158 -10.31 -18.46 -12.85
CA GLU A 158 -9.72 -18.72 -11.53
C GLU A 158 -10.59 -18.18 -10.40
N VAL A 159 -11.20 -17.00 -10.58
CA VAL A 159 -12.17 -16.44 -9.61
C VAL A 159 -13.40 -17.33 -9.48
N SER A 160 -13.92 -17.82 -10.60
CA SER A 160 -15.07 -18.73 -10.65
C SER A 160 -14.77 -20.04 -9.91
N ALA A 161 -13.62 -20.65 -10.19
CA ALA A 161 -13.17 -21.88 -9.54
C ALA A 161 -12.96 -21.68 -8.02
N ALA A 162 -12.35 -20.57 -7.61
CA ALA A 162 -12.06 -20.28 -6.21
C ALA A 162 -13.32 -19.99 -5.36
N LEU A 163 -14.36 -19.45 -5.98
CA LEU A 163 -15.56 -18.96 -5.27
C LEU A 163 -16.82 -19.79 -5.54
N GLY A 164 -16.79 -20.72 -6.49
CA GLY A 164 -17.94 -21.54 -6.86
C GLY A 164 -19.08 -20.76 -7.50
N ILE A 165 -18.78 -19.63 -8.15
CA ILE A 165 -19.78 -18.76 -8.81
C ILE A 165 -19.60 -18.77 -10.32
N ALA A 166 -20.68 -18.63 -11.08
CA ALA A 166 -20.60 -18.60 -12.55
C ALA A 166 -19.78 -17.39 -13.04
N VAL A 167 -18.94 -17.59 -14.06
CA VAL A 167 -18.11 -16.53 -14.67
C VAL A 167 -18.95 -15.28 -15.02
N GLY A 168 -20.12 -15.46 -15.64
CA GLY A 168 -21.01 -14.36 -16.00
C GLY A 168 -21.62 -13.59 -14.80
N SER A 169 -21.60 -14.18 -13.60
CA SER A 169 -22.13 -13.55 -12.39
C SER A 169 -21.11 -12.66 -11.66
N ILE A 170 -19.82 -12.81 -11.97
CA ILE A 170 -18.72 -12.12 -11.29
C ILE A 170 -18.87 -10.59 -11.43
N GLY A 171 -19.08 -10.10 -12.65
CA GLY A 171 -19.24 -8.66 -12.92
C GLY A 171 -20.40 -8.03 -12.14
N PRO A 172 -21.64 -8.54 -12.26
CA PRO A 172 -22.79 -8.04 -11.50
C PRO A 172 -22.59 -8.10 -9.98
N ILE A 173 -22.01 -9.18 -9.44
CA ILE A 173 -21.75 -9.29 -8.00
C ILE A 173 -20.69 -8.27 -7.57
N ARG A 174 -19.59 -8.14 -8.34
CA ARG A 174 -18.53 -7.14 -8.09
C ARG A 174 -19.10 -5.73 -8.02
N GLN A 175 -19.94 -5.34 -8.98
CA GLN A 175 -20.57 -4.01 -9.00
C GLN A 175 -21.44 -3.78 -7.76
N ARG A 176 -22.26 -4.77 -7.37
CA ARG A 176 -23.08 -4.66 -6.15
C ARG A 176 -22.23 -4.54 -4.89
N CYS A 177 -21.16 -5.32 -4.77
CA CYS A 177 -20.26 -5.28 -3.61
C CYS A 177 -19.50 -3.96 -3.52
N LEU A 178 -18.98 -3.44 -4.64
CA LEU A 178 -18.32 -2.12 -4.67
C LEU A 178 -19.29 -0.98 -4.35
N ARG A 179 -20.56 -1.07 -4.78
CA ARG A 179 -21.58 -0.08 -4.40
C ARG A 179 -21.85 -0.09 -2.89
N ARG A 180 -21.97 -1.27 -2.28
CA ARG A 180 -22.12 -1.39 -0.81
C ARG A 180 -20.91 -0.83 -0.07
N LEU A 181 -19.70 -1.11 -0.56
CA LEU A 181 -18.49 -0.57 0.04
C LEU A 181 -18.46 0.96 -0.01
N ARG A 182 -18.84 1.56 -1.16
CA ARG A 182 -18.98 3.02 -1.28
C ARG A 182 -19.99 3.60 -0.29
N THR A 183 -21.11 2.93 -0.06
CA THR A 183 -22.09 3.36 0.94
C THR A 183 -21.48 3.37 2.35
N HIS A 184 -20.80 2.31 2.76
CA HIS A 184 -20.15 2.26 4.08
C HIS A 184 -19.01 3.28 4.23
N LEU A 185 -18.26 3.56 3.16
CA LEU A 185 -17.24 4.61 3.16
C LEU A 185 -17.87 5.99 3.32
N ALA A 186 -18.97 6.27 2.63
CA ALA A 186 -19.69 7.53 2.72
C ALA A 186 -20.29 7.76 4.12
N GLU A 187 -20.83 6.71 4.75
CA GLU A 187 -21.32 6.75 6.15
C GLU A 187 -20.20 7.10 7.15
N GLN A 188 -18.96 6.76 6.82
CA GLN A 188 -17.77 7.06 7.63
C GLN A 188 -17.09 8.38 7.24
N GLY A 189 -17.69 9.16 6.33
CA GLY A 189 -17.16 10.46 5.89
C GLY A 189 -16.01 10.36 4.88
N ILE A 190 -15.74 9.17 4.32
CA ILE A 190 -14.78 8.99 3.22
C ILE A 190 -15.53 9.12 1.90
N ARG A 191 -15.18 10.12 1.08
CA ARG A 191 -15.69 10.30 -0.29
C ARG A 191 -14.79 9.66 -1.34
#